data_AF-A0A8T2CNF7-F1
#
_entry.id   AF-A0A8T2CNF7-F1
#
_cell.length_a   1.000
_cell.length_b   1.000
_cell.length_c   1.000
_cell.angle_alpha   90.00
_cell.angle_beta   90.00
_cell.angle_gamma   90.00
#
_symmetry.space_group_name_H-M   'P 1'
#
loop_
_entity.id
_entity.type
_entity.pdbx_description
1 polymer ?
#
loop_
_entity_poly.entity_id
_entity_poly.type
_entity_poly.pdbx_seq_one_letter_code
_entity_poly.pdbx_strand_id
1 'polypeptide(L)'
;MSQLLGRTAKISSVVKKQRLCFSELRSFSTAATPYLLLKDTNYRAASGGSVVDINLYDPRKKEILKIRDQYLSEELQCTMKMGSSRGWIVAKTIYEPTLYLTNIFNPCASVSSHKGFNLPPLEDDAKARISSISLSASPNQQDCVLAVKSSSSPFLSLWRPGDSAWTRIKVPFPASNVMMYSGRDRKFYLLPRESKEECEGPIDLINTSSDDFPQVTLYQRFPNSDIPVSRQEQLLSSIKTRYLVESPSGDSFIVYWCNERSFYWKKGEVKPWTGKNPPPSRISCRLKTRTFVVFRQDSEQGIGSYTEDIGDLCIFLGHREAFCVSATEYPGFRPNSVYYATSGTGFGYYDLSSNTLHDVIHEGLFSWIAPLQ
;
A
#
# COMPACT_ATOMS: atom_id res chain seq x y z
N MET A 1 32.75 23.69 73.18
CA MET A 1 31.91 22.48 73.00
C MET A 1 30.75 22.83 72.07
N SER A 2 30.70 22.24 70.88
CA SER A 2 29.43 21.90 70.22
C SER A 2 29.73 20.93 69.09
N GLN A 3 29.10 19.76 69.17
CA GLN A 3 29.34 18.59 68.33
C GLN A 3 28.60 18.73 66.99
N LEU A 4 29.28 18.33 65.91
CA LEU A 4 28.67 18.01 64.62
C LEU A 4 27.71 16.81 64.77
N LEU A 5 26.48 16.97 64.30
CA LEU A 5 25.58 15.86 63.96
C LEU A 5 25.27 15.95 62.46
N GLY A 6 25.86 15.04 61.70
CA GLY A 6 25.61 14.87 60.28
C GLY A 6 24.24 14.24 60.03
N ARG A 7 23.48 14.81 59.10
CA ARG A 7 22.34 14.14 58.44
C ARG A 7 22.74 13.81 57.02
N THR A 8 22.81 12.51 56.72
CA THR A 8 22.99 11.94 55.39
C THR A 8 21.68 12.06 54.61
N ALA A 9 21.66 12.89 53.58
CA ALA A 9 20.58 12.92 52.59
C ALA A 9 20.84 11.83 51.55
N LYS A 10 19.96 10.83 51.51
CA LYS A 10 19.95 9.72 50.56
C LYS A 10 19.65 10.28 49.16
N ILE A 11 20.64 10.30 48.27
CA ILE A 11 20.45 10.66 46.85
C ILE A 11 19.75 9.48 46.17
N SER A 12 18.43 9.58 45.99
CA SER A 12 17.72 8.72 45.03
C SER A 12 17.94 9.28 43.62
N SER A 13 18.58 8.51 42.76
CA SER A 13 18.78 8.81 41.34
C SER A 13 17.43 8.84 40.61
N VAL A 14 16.88 10.05 40.44
CA VAL A 14 15.77 10.27 39.53
C VAL A 14 16.32 10.19 38.11
N VAL A 15 16.22 9.01 37.50
CA VAL A 15 16.32 8.84 36.05
C VAL A 15 15.20 9.66 35.44
N LYS A 16 15.55 10.85 34.92
CA LYS A 16 14.66 11.65 34.08
C LYS A 16 14.27 10.79 32.86
N LYS A 17 13.09 10.18 32.89
CA LYS A 17 12.39 9.75 31.68
C LYS A 17 12.22 10.99 30.80
N GLN A 18 13.08 11.15 29.79
CA GLN A 18 12.86 12.10 28.71
C GLN A 18 11.59 11.69 27.96
N ARG A 19 10.45 12.27 28.37
CA ARG A 19 9.27 12.42 27.52
C ARG A 19 9.59 13.53 26.50
N LEU A 20 10.20 13.15 25.40
CA LEU A 20 10.47 13.96 24.20
C LEU A 20 10.27 12.97 23.02
N CYS A 21 9.46 13.13 22.00
CA CYS A 21 8.65 14.24 21.48
C CYS A 21 7.40 13.63 20.82
N PHE A 22 6.20 14.04 21.24
CA PHE A 22 4.96 13.90 20.43
C PHE A 22 4.17 15.21 20.39
N SER A 23 4.54 16.22 21.18
CA SER A 23 3.93 17.55 21.14
C SER A 23 4.27 18.31 19.86
N GLU A 24 5.46 18.09 19.28
CA GLU A 24 5.91 18.78 18.05
C GLU A 24 5.30 18.20 16.75
N LEU A 25 4.75 16.98 16.78
CA LEU A 25 3.96 16.45 15.65
C LEU A 25 2.52 16.97 15.66
N ARG A 26 1.98 17.41 16.81
CA ARG A 26 0.67 18.08 16.85
C ARG A 26 0.70 19.52 16.34
N SER A 27 1.86 20.16 16.25
CA SER A 27 1.97 21.54 15.78
C SER A 27 2.03 21.67 14.24
N PHE A 28 2.12 20.56 13.49
CA PHE A 28 2.14 20.58 12.03
C PHE A 28 1.00 19.72 11.45
N SER A 29 -0.18 20.33 11.33
CA SER A 29 -1.39 19.84 10.66
C SER A 29 -2.13 18.68 11.36
N THR A 30 -3.28 19.02 11.93
CA THR A 30 -4.33 18.11 12.45
C THR A 30 -5.03 17.25 11.38
N ALA A 31 -4.68 17.36 10.09
CA ALA A 31 -5.27 16.54 9.04
C ALA A 31 -4.49 15.23 8.84
N ALA A 32 -5.17 14.10 9.00
CA ALA A 32 -4.64 12.77 8.69
C ALA A 32 -4.30 12.69 7.19
N THR A 33 -3.04 12.78 6.76
CA THR A 33 -2.67 12.86 5.33
C THR A 33 -2.10 11.54 4.80
N PRO A 34 -2.17 11.27 3.49
CA PRO A 34 -1.37 10.22 2.86
C PRO A 34 0.13 10.45 3.02
N TYR A 35 0.88 9.39 3.36
CA TYR A 35 2.34 9.35 3.40
C TYR A 35 2.87 8.15 2.64
N LEU A 36 4.12 8.21 2.18
CA LEU A 36 4.79 7.03 1.65
C LEU A 36 5.72 6.43 2.70
N LEU A 37 5.44 5.21 3.14
CA LEU A 37 6.32 4.45 4.03
C LEU A 37 7.57 4.01 3.27
N LEU A 38 8.72 4.39 3.81
CA LEU A 38 10.03 3.97 3.35
C LEU A 38 10.59 2.89 4.29
N LYS A 39 11.73 2.30 3.90
CA LYS A 39 12.41 1.30 4.73
C LYS A 39 12.82 1.90 6.09
N ASP A 40 12.51 1.19 7.17
CA ASP A 40 12.94 1.57 8.52
C ASP A 40 14.47 1.54 8.66
N THR A 41 15.00 2.36 9.57
CA THR A 41 16.45 2.50 9.81
C THR A 41 16.80 2.44 11.29
N ASN A 42 18.10 2.41 11.63
CA ASN A 42 18.59 2.50 13.01
C ASN A 42 18.05 1.43 13.97
N TYR A 43 18.05 0.16 13.53
CA TYR A 43 17.66 -0.97 14.35
C TYR A 43 18.56 -1.11 15.58
N ARG A 44 17.94 -1.05 16.77
CA ARG A 44 18.57 -1.28 18.07
C ARG A 44 17.80 -2.37 18.80
N ALA A 45 18.51 -3.36 19.34
CA ALA A 45 17.88 -4.41 20.14
C ALA A 45 17.31 -3.83 21.44
N ALA A 46 16.12 -4.27 21.84
CA ALA A 46 15.49 -3.97 23.11
C ALA A 46 14.91 -5.25 23.72
N SER A 47 14.65 -5.26 25.03
CA SER A 47 14.00 -6.41 25.67
C SER A 47 12.58 -6.57 25.12
N GLY A 48 12.29 -7.71 24.47
CA GLY A 48 10.97 -7.98 23.90
C GLY A 48 10.72 -7.35 22.52
N GLY A 49 11.75 -6.81 21.86
CA GLY A 49 11.52 -5.93 20.72
C GLY A 49 12.76 -5.33 20.05
N SER A 50 12.50 -4.40 19.14
CA SER A 50 13.52 -3.55 18.54
C SER A 50 13.06 -2.11 18.55
N VAL A 51 13.99 -1.19 18.72
CA VAL A 51 13.76 0.23 18.53
C VAL A 51 14.26 0.60 17.13
N VAL A 52 13.42 1.26 16.35
CA VAL A 52 13.71 1.67 14.97
C VAL A 52 13.32 3.12 14.74
N ASP A 53 13.89 3.70 13.69
CA ASP A 53 13.40 4.95 13.12
C ASP A 53 12.49 4.63 11.92
N ILE A 54 11.22 5.04 12.00
CA ILE A 54 10.26 4.93 10.90
C ILE A 54 10.45 6.13 9.96
N ASN A 55 10.64 5.84 8.68
CA ASN A 55 10.88 6.86 7.65
C ASN A 55 9.64 7.03 6.76
N LEU A 56 9.13 8.25 6.66
CA LEU A 56 7.92 8.58 5.91
C LEU A 56 8.24 9.72 4.95
N TYR A 57 7.90 9.58 3.67
CA TYR A 57 7.99 10.67 2.71
C TYR A 57 6.66 11.42 2.65
N ASP A 58 6.70 12.73 2.88
CA ASP A 58 5.57 13.65 2.71
C ASP A 58 5.59 14.20 1.28
N PRO A 59 4.73 13.73 0.36
CA PRO A 59 4.69 14.18 -1.02
C PRO A 59 4.31 15.66 -1.19
N ARG A 60 3.66 16.28 -0.20
CA ARG A 60 3.24 17.68 -0.24
C ARG A 60 4.43 18.61 -0.01
N LYS A 61 5.29 18.22 0.93
CA LYS A 61 6.52 18.96 1.30
C LYS A 61 7.74 18.52 0.51
N LYS A 62 7.68 17.33 -0.10
CA LYS A 62 8.81 16.65 -0.76
C LYS A 62 9.97 16.37 0.20
N GLU A 63 9.64 16.03 1.45
CA GLU A 63 10.61 15.81 2.54
C GLU A 63 10.42 14.43 3.17
N ILE A 64 11.49 13.91 3.78
CA ILE A 64 11.44 12.68 4.56
C ILE A 64 11.33 13.05 6.04
N LEU A 65 10.19 12.70 6.64
CA LEU A 65 9.97 12.72 8.07
C LEU A 65 10.54 11.45 8.71
N LYS A 66 11.32 11.61 9.78
CA LYS A 66 11.84 10.49 10.58
C LYS A 66 11.20 10.50 11.95
N ILE A 67 10.40 9.47 12.24
CA ILE A 67 9.86 9.24 13.58
C ILE A 67 10.85 8.35 14.31
N ARG A 68 11.60 8.94 15.24
CA ARG A 68 12.68 8.26 15.95
C ARG A 68 12.17 7.40 17.09
N ASP A 69 13.00 6.45 17.47
CA ASP A 69 12.87 5.67 18.71
C ASP A 69 11.51 4.96 18.85
N GLN A 70 10.97 4.45 17.74
CA GLN A 70 9.73 3.69 17.73
C GLN A 70 9.98 2.25 18.14
N TYR A 71 9.22 1.78 19.12
CA TYR A 71 9.29 0.40 19.59
C TYR A 71 8.47 -0.51 18.70
N LEU A 72 9.12 -1.51 18.10
CA LEU A 72 8.49 -2.64 17.44
C LEU A 72 8.57 -3.86 18.34
N SER A 73 7.44 -4.54 18.53
CA SER A 73 7.40 -5.82 19.24
C SER A 73 8.17 -6.91 18.49
N GLU A 74 8.45 -8.03 19.16
CA GLU A 74 9.10 -9.21 18.56
C GLU A 74 8.42 -9.69 17.29
N GLU A 75 7.09 -9.67 17.21
CA GLU A 75 6.33 -10.11 16.03
C GLU A 75 6.57 -9.22 14.81
N LEU A 76 6.88 -7.94 15.04
CA LEU A 76 7.17 -6.97 14.00
C LEU A 76 8.66 -6.89 13.64
N GLN A 77 9.53 -7.54 14.40
CA GLN A 77 10.94 -7.64 14.05
C GLN A 77 11.10 -8.44 12.75
N CYS A 78 12.01 -7.99 11.89
CA CYS A 78 12.33 -8.71 10.65
C CYS A 78 11.07 -9.03 9.82
N THR A 79 10.18 -8.05 9.67
CA THR A 79 8.97 -8.19 8.86
C THR A 79 9.11 -7.50 7.50
N MET A 80 8.54 -8.14 6.47
CA MET A 80 8.33 -7.56 5.16
C MET A 80 6.92 -6.96 5.09
N LYS A 81 6.83 -5.69 4.71
CA LYS A 81 5.54 -5.00 4.51
C LYS A 81 4.94 -5.51 3.20
N MET A 82 3.79 -6.18 3.30
CA MET A 82 3.16 -6.90 2.18
C MET A 82 2.15 -6.04 1.42
N GLY A 83 1.61 -5.02 2.06
CA GLY A 83 0.66 -4.06 1.50
C GLY A 83 -0.04 -3.28 2.61
N SER A 84 -0.85 -2.34 2.20
CA SER A 84 -1.56 -1.40 3.06
C SER A 84 -2.98 -1.18 2.56
N SER A 85 -3.89 -0.89 3.49
CA SER A 85 -5.28 -0.55 3.17
C SER A 85 -5.85 0.28 4.30
N ARG A 86 -6.54 1.39 3.97
CA ARG A 86 -7.18 2.29 4.95
C ARG A 86 -6.28 2.71 6.12
N GLY A 87 -5.00 2.92 5.84
CA GLY A 87 -4.01 3.35 6.83
C GLY A 87 -3.47 2.24 7.75
N TRP A 88 -3.85 0.98 7.52
CA TRP A 88 -3.28 -0.20 8.17
C TRP A 88 -2.31 -0.92 7.25
N ILE A 89 -1.32 -1.59 7.84
CA ILE A 89 -0.29 -2.34 7.13
C ILE A 89 -0.38 -3.81 7.50
N VAL A 90 -0.34 -4.66 6.48
CA VAL A 90 -0.09 -6.09 6.66
C VAL A 90 1.39 -6.35 6.47
N ALA A 91 2.01 -6.94 7.49
CA ALA A 91 3.39 -7.36 7.49
C ALA A 91 3.48 -8.89 7.56
N LYS A 92 4.51 -9.49 6.96
CA LYS A 92 4.81 -10.92 7.06
C LYS A 92 6.17 -11.10 7.72
N THR A 93 6.25 -11.97 8.72
CA THR A 93 7.52 -12.29 9.38
C THR A 93 8.42 -13.08 8.43
N ILE A 94 9.74 -12.85 8.49
CA ILE A 94 10.70 -13.51 7.58
C ILE A 94 10.93 -14.98 7.97
N TYR A 95 10.88 -15.31 9.26
CA TYR A 95 11.20 -16.65 9.78
C TYR A 95 9.98 -17.57 9.86
N GLU A 96 8.82 -17.01 10.20
CA GLU A 96 7.54 -17.72 10.26
C GLU A 96 6.57 -17.05 9.30
N PRO A 97 5.77 -17.80 8.51
CA PRO A 97 4.88 -17.24 7.50
C PRO A 97 3.61 -16.59 8.11
N THR A 98 3.68 -16.12 9.36
CA THR A 98 2.59 -15.45 10.06
C THR A 98 2.42 -14.03 9.53
N LEU A 99 1.17 -13.61 9.35
CA LEU A 99 0.83 -12.26 8.96
C LEU A 99 0.42 -11.44 10.19
N TYR A 100 0.76 -10.16 10.15
CA TYR A 100 0.46 -9.21 11.21
C TYR A 100 -0.20 -7.98 10.62
N LEU A 101 -1.33 -7.57 11.17
CA LEU A 101 -2.06 -6.36 10.76
C LEU A 101 -1.88 -5.27 11.82
N THR A 102 -1.38 -4.08 11.45
CA THR A 102 -1.14 -3.00 12.42
C THR A 102 -1.21 -1.61 11.81
N ASN A 103 -1.51 -0.61 12.66
CA ASN A 103 -1.50 0.82 12.31
C ASN A 103 -0.29 1.58 12.91
N ILE A 104 0.68 0.93 13.55
CA ILE A 104 1.83 1.61 14.19
C ILE A 104 2.68 2.44 13.22
N PHE A 105 2.70 2.04 11.94
CA PHE A 105 3.41 2.76 10.90
C PHE A 105 2.65 3.99 10.39
N ASN A 106 1.39 4.15 10.79
CA ASN A 106 0.59 5.29 10.39
C ASN A 106 0.88 6.49 11.30
N PRO A 107 1.49 7.57 10.79
CA PRO A 107 1.83 8.74 11.60
C PRO A 107 0.59 9.47 12.16
N CYS A 108 -0.57 9.27 11.55
CA CYS A 108 -1.83 9.85 12.00
C CYS A 108 -2.44 9.07 13.17
N ALA A 109 -1.93 7.86 13.47
CA ALA A 109 -2.34 7.09 14.63
C ALA A 109 -1.72 7.69 15.90
N SER A 110 -2.54 7.90 16.93
CA SER A 110 -2.02 8.18 18.27
C SER A 110 -1.35 6.92 18.83
N VAL A 111 -0.29 7.07 19.63
CA VAL A 111 0.39 5.94 20.28
C VAL A 111 -0.59 5.10 21.11
N SER A 112 -1.55 5.74 21.78
CA SER A 112 -2.62 5.07 22.54
C SER A 112 -3.62 4.30 21.67
N SER A 113 -3.71 4.62 20.38
CA SER A 113 -4.55 3.92 19.39
C SER A 113 -3.78 2.89 18.56
N HIS A 114 -2.49 2.69 18.81
CA HIS A 114 -1.72 1.63 18.17
C HIS A 114 -2.30 0.28 18.56
N LYS A 115 -2.55 -0.54 17.55
CA LYS A 115 -3.03 -1.91 17.71
C LYS A 115 -2.36 -2.80 16.69
N GLY A 116 -2.33 -4.08 17.02
CA GLY A 116 -1.86 -5.10 16.12
C GLY A 116 -2.60 -6.40 16.34
N PHE A 117 -2.77 -7.14 15.25
CA PHE A 117 -3.48 -8.41 15.21
C PHE A 117 -2.58 -9.45 14.58
N ASN A 118 -2.34 -10.54 15.31
CA ASN A 118 -1.76 -11.75 14.75
C ASN A 118 -2.83 -12.45 13.91
N LEU A 119 -2.55 -12.63 12.63
CA LEU A 119 -3.47 -13.29 11.72
C LEU A 119 -3.13 -14.80 11.69
N PRO A 120 -4.13 -15.68 11.48
CA PRO A 120 -3.89 -17.11 11.35
C PRO A 120 -2.88 -17.40 10.22
N PRO A 121 -2.13 -18.51 10.28
CA PRO A 121 -1.27 -18.91 9.18
C PRO A 121 -2.12 -19.22 7.94
N LEU A 122 -1.66 -18.77 6.78
CA LEU A 122 -2.26 -19.19 5.51
C LEU A 122 -1.86 -20.66 5.26
N GLU A 123 -2.82 -21.56 5.08
CA GLU A 123 -2.57 -23.02 5.04
C GLU A 123 -1.66 -23.46 3.88
N ASP A 124 -1.54 -22.67 2.80
CA ASP A 124 -0.74 -23.00 1.62
C ASP A 124 0.72 -22.44 1.67
N ASP A 125 1.20 -21.92 2.82
CA ASP A 125 1.98 -20.68 2.77
C ASP A 125 3.41 -20.57 3.27
N ALA A 126 4.19 -21.64 3.16
CA ALA A 126 5.64 -21.47 3.17
C ALA A 126 6.13 -20.52 2.04
N LYS A 127 5.30 -20.25 1.01
CA LYS A 127 5.70 -19.47 -0.19
C LYS A 127 4.67 -18.51 -0.82
N ALA A 128 3.42 -18.29 -0.36
CA ALA A 128 2.58 -17.34 -1.13
C ALA A 128 3.23 -15.99 -1.17
N ARG A 129 3.26 -15.57 -2.42
CA ARG A 129 3.32 -14.20 -2.83
C ARG A 129 1.87 -13.74 -2.76
N ILE A 130 1.51 -13.15 -1.62
CA ILE A 130 0.33 -12.27 -1.53
C ILE A 130 0.37 -11.38 -2.78
N SER A 131 -0.77 -11.10 -3.39
CA SER A 131 -0.88 -10.29 -4.60
C SER A 131 -1.70 -9.05 -4.34
N SER A 132 -2.72 -9.13 -3.48
CA SER A 132 -3.54 -7.99 -3.07
C SER A 132 -3.98 -8.11 -1.62
N ILE A 133 -4.18 -6.96 -0.97
CA ILE A 133 -4.82 -6.84 0.34
C ILE A 133 -5.88 -5.74 0.25
N SER A 134 -7.04 -5.92 0.88
CA SER A 134 -8.05 -4.86 1.00
C SER A 134 -8.82 -5.01 2.32
N LEU A 135 -9.08 -3.89 2.99
CA LEU A 135 -9.91 -3.82 4.19
C LEU A 135 -11.28 -3.23 3.85
N SER A 136 -12.36 -3.84 4.34
CA SER A 136 -13.70 -3.26 4.23
C SER A 136 -13.85 -1.99 5.08
N ALA A 137 -13.26 -2.01 6.27
CA ALA A 137 -13.39 -0.97 7.29
C ALA A 137 -12.11 -0.94 8.15
N SER A 138 -12.07 -0.07 9.17
CA SER A 138 -10.99 -0.10 10.16
C SER A 138 -11.14 -1.36 11.04
N PRO A 139 -10.08 -2.14 11.33
CA PRO A 139 -10.09 -3.29 12.25
C PRO A 139 -10.60 -3.01 13.67
N ASN A 140 -10.83 -1.74 14.01
CA ASN A 140 -11.49 -1.33 15.25
C ASN A 140 -13.02 -1.40 15.18
N GLN A 141 -13.59 -1.51 13.98
CA GLN A 141 -15.02 -1.60 13.71
C GLN A 141 -15.43 -3.08 13.62
N GLN A 142 -16.64 -3.38 14.09
CA GLN A 142 -17.12 -4.75 14.28
C GLN A 142 -17.33 -5.52 12.96
N ASP A 143 -17.59 -4.81 11.87
CA ASP A 143 -17.86 -5.32 10.52
C ASP A 143 -16.61 -5.32 9.62
N CYS A 144 -15.42 -5.11 10.21
CA CYS A 144 -14.18 -5.10 9.45
C CYS A 144 -13.82 -6.50 8.94
N VAL A 145 -13.59 -6.58 7.63
CA VAL A 145 -13.12 -7.76 6.92
C VAL A 145 -11.83 -7.41 6.19
N LEU A 146 -10.80 -8.20 6.45
CA LEU A 146 -9.55 -8.22 5.71
C LEU A 146 -9.66 -9.29 4.61
N ALA A 147 -9.51 -8.87 3.37
CA ALA A 147 -9.40 -9.75 2.23
C ALA A 147 -7.95 -9.82 1.74
N VAL A 148 -7.39 -11.02 1.65
CA VAL A 148 -6.04 -11.30 1.19
C VAL A 148 -6.09 -12.25 0.01
N LYS A 149 -5.48 -11.85 -1.10
CA LYS A 149 -5.34 -12.68 -2.28
C LYS A 149 -3.89 -13.11 -2.45
N SER A 150 -3.67 -14.37 -2.82
CA SER A 150 -2.37 -14.89 -3.25
C SER A 150 -2.27 -14.94 -4.78
N SER A 151 -1.07 -14.74 -5.33
CA SER A 151 -0.79 -15.00 -6.75
C SER A 151 -0.49 -16.46 -7.07
N SER A 152 -0.21 -17.28 -6.06
CA SER A 152 0.13 -18.70 -6.21
C SER A 152 -1.01 -19.64 -5.82
N SER A 153 -2.15 -19.10 -5.38
CA SER A 153 -3.31 -19.88 -4.95
C SER A 153 -4.56 -19.36 -5.67
N PRO A 154 -5.47 -20.24 -6.11
CA PRO A 154 -6.75 -19.83 -6.67
C PRO A 154 -7.73 -19.37 -5.60
N PHE A 155 -7.31 -19.22 -4.34
CA PHE A 155 -8.18 -18.82 -3.25
C PHE A 155 -7.98 -17.35 -2.84
N LEU A 156 -9.10 -16.70 -2.52
CA LEU A 156 -9.18 -15.48 -1.73
C LEU A 156 -9.42 -15.88 -0.27
N SER A 157 -8.67 -15.28 0.65
CA SER A 157 -8.82 -15.53 2.09
C SER A 157 -9.44 -14.30 2.76
N LEU A 158 -10.52 -14.49 3.50
CA LEU A 158 -11.18 -13.46 4.30
C LEU A 158 -10.96 -13.72 5.79
N TRP A 159 -10.83 -12.64 6.56
CA TRP A 159 -10.66 -12.68 8.00
C TRP A 159 -11.31 -11.47 8.66
N ARG A 160 -11.91 -11.66 9.82
CA ARG A 160 -12.41 -10.59 10.69
C ARG A 160 -11.64 -10.57 12.01
N PRO A 161 -11.53 -9.41 12.67
CA PRO A 161 -11.01 -9.34 14.03
C PRO A 161 -11.71 -10.33 14.97
N GLY A 162 -10.95 -11.33 15.45
CA GLY A 162 -11.44 -12.39 16.33
C GLY A 162 -11.62 -13.75 15.66
N ASP A 163 -11.61 -13.84 14.33
CA ASP A 163 -11.65 -15.12 13.62
C ASP A 163 -10.37 -15.92 13.90
N SER A 164 -10.51 -17.19 14.26
CA SER A 164 -9.39 -18.11 14.54
C SER A 164 -8.78 -18.74 13.29
N ALA A 165 -9.44 -18.65 12.14
CA ALA A 165 -9.02 -19.21 10.87
C ALA A 165 -9.49 -18.34 9.70
N TRP A 166 -8.89 -18.53 8.53
CA TRP A 166 -9.30 -17.83 7.31
C TRP A 166 -10.53 -18.48 6.67
N THR A 167 -11.51 -17.68 6.27
CA THR A 167 -12.57 -18.13 5.37
C THR A 167 -12.06 -18.09 3.93
N ARG A 168 -11.98 -19.25 3.28
CA ARG A 168 -11.37 -19.38 1.94
C ARG A 168 -12.43 -19.48 0.86
N ILE A 169 -12.28 -18.68 -0.18
CA ILE A 169 -13.16 -18.64 -1.35
C ILE A 169 -12.35 -19.00 -2.58
N LYS A 170 -12.81 -19.99 -3.34
CA LYS A 170 -12.18 -20.36 -4.62
C LYS A 170 -12.57 -19.33 -5.69
N VAL A 171 -11.58 -18.70 -6.30
CA VAL A 171 -11.75 -17.82 -7.46
C VAL A 171 -11.67 -18.69 -8.72
N PRO A 172 -12.76 -18.84 -9.49
CA PRO A 172 -12.84 -19.80 -10.61
C PRO A 172 -12.12 -19.34 -11.88
N PHE A 173 -11.50 -18.15 -11.88
CA PHE A 173 -10.84 -17.56 -13.04
C PHE A 173 -9.54 -16.84 -12.66
N PRO A 174 -8.64 -16.58 -13.63
CA PRO A 174 -7.42 -15.80 -13.37
C PRO A 174 -7.76 -14.32 -13.13
N ALA A 175 -7.92 -13.93 -11.86
CA ALA A 175 -8.12 -12.53 -11.49
C ALA A 175 -6.78 -11.74 -11.45
N SER A 176 -6.84 -10.43 -11.69
CA SER A 176 -5.76 -9.45 -11.54
C SER A 176 -5.11 -9.50 -10.16
N ASN A 177 -3.87 -9.03 -10.05
CA ASN A 177 -3.19 -8.92 -8.77
C ASN A 177 -3.75 -7.81 -7.88
N VAL A 178 -4.67 -6.98 -8.36
CA VAL A 178 -5.27 -5.88 -7.60
C VAL A 178 -6.74 -6.19 -7.31
N MET A 179 -7.13 -6.00 -6.06
CA MET A 179 -8.49 -6.09 -5.54
C MET A 179 -8.81 -4.77 -4.84
N MET A 180 -10.08 -4.40 -4.82
CA MET A 180 -10.58 -3.21 -4.15
C MET A 180 -11.80 -3.57 -3.30
N TYR A 181 -12.00 -2.88 -2.18
CA TYR A 181 -13.30 -2.85 -1.51
C TYR A 181 -14.02 -1.55 -1.86
N SER A 182 -15.27 -1.64 -2.31
CA SER A 182 -16.14 -0.48 -2.54
C SER A 182 -16.96 -0.19 -1.30
N GLY A 183 -16.83 1.03 -0.77
CA GLY A 183 -17.65 1.51 0.34
C GLY A 183 -19.09 1.75 -0.09
N ARG A 184 -19.27 2.32 -1.28
CA ARG A 184 -20.59 2.54 -1.91
C ARG A 184 -21.39 1.24 -2.04
N ASP A 185 -20.78 0.22 -2.63
CA ASP A 185 -21.49 -1.02 -2.97
C ASP A 185 -21.45 -2.05 -1.82
N ARG A 186 -20.57 -1.84 -0.84
CA ARG A 186 -20.28 -2.74 0.29
C ARG A 186 -19.77 -4.12 -0.13
N LYS A 187 -18.92 -4.16 -1.16
CA LYS A 187 -18.42 -5.40 -1.78
C LYS A 187 -16.93 -5.34 -2.07
N PHE A 188 -16.29 -6.51 -2.13
CA PHE A 188 -14.96 -6.66 -2.70
C PHE A 188 -15.06 -6.89 -4.21
N TYR A 189 -14.39 -6.04 -4.98
CA TYR A 189 -14.26 -6.17 -6.42
C TYR A 189 -12.94 -6.85 -6.78
N LEU A 190 -13.03 -7.96 -7.51
CA LEU A 190 -11.92 -8.56 -8.22
C LEU A 190 -11.91 -8.05 -9.66
N LEU A 191 -10.75 -7.63 -10.16
CA LEU A 191 -10.61 -7.36 -11.60
C LEU A 191 -10.21 -8.65 -12.33
N PRO A 192 -10.73 -8.95 -13.53
CA PRO A 192 -10.22 -10.06 -14.32
C PRO A 192 -8.75 -9.78 -14.72
N ARG A 193 -7.95 -10.80 -15.00
CA ARG A 193 -6.70 -10.58 -15.72
C ARG A 193 -7.05 -10.23 -17.17
N GLU A 194 -6.29 -9.34 -17.82
CA GLU A 194 -6.50 -9.10 -19.25
C GLU A 194 -6.18 -10.38 -20.04
N SER A 195 -7.21 -11.05 -20.53
CA SER A 195 -7.17 -12.09 -21.58
C SER A 195 -7.84 -11.56 -22.84
N LYS A 196 -7.54 -12.16 -24.00
CA LYS A 196 -8.21 -11.85 -25.27
C LYS A 196 -9.71 -12.19 -25.25
N GLU A 197 -10.11 -13.07 -24.34
CA GLU A 197 -11.51 -13.43 -24.09
C GLU A 197 -11.96 -12.66 -22.85
N GLU A 198 -12.99 -11.83 -23.02
CA GLU A 198 -13.69 -11.22 -21.89
C GLU A 198 -14.26 -12.36 -21.03
N CYS A 199 -13.95 -12.39 -19.75
CA CYS A 199 -14.54 -13.37 -18.85
C CYS A 199 -16.02 -13.02 -18.64
N GLU A 200 -16.90 -13.57 -19.46
CA GLU A 200 -18.32 -13.72 -19.17
C GLU A 200 -18.50 -14.80 -18.09
N GLY A 201 -18.04 -14.49 -16.88
CA GLY A 201 -18.17 -15.34 -15.70
C GLY A 201 -19.29 -14.82 -14.78
N PRO A 202 -19.81 -15.66 -13.87
CA PRO A 202 -20.90 -15.27 -12.98
C PRO A 202 -20.56 -13.98 -12.22
N ILE A 203 -21.50 -13.03 -12.31
CA ILE A 203 -21.39 -11.65 -11.84
C ILE A 203 -21.22 -11.59 -10.33
N ASP A 204 -21.70 -12.61 -9.60
CA ASP A 204 -21.46 -12.76 -8.17
C ASP A 204 -20.75 -14.08 -7.90
N LEU A 205 -19.46 -14.01 -7.56
CA LEU A 205 -18.67 -15.19 -7.22
C LEU A 205 -19.13 -15.86 -5.94
N ILE A 206 -19.89 -15.12 -5.14
CA ILE A 206 -20.47 -15.57 -3.89
C ILE A 206 -21.80 -14.85 -3.70
N ASN A 207 -22.89 -15.62 -3.62
CA ASN A 207 -24.01 -15.25 -2.77
C ASN A 207 -23.73 -16.00 -1.47
N THR A 208 -23.00 -15.39 -0.52
CA THR A 208 -22.76 -16.06 0.76
C THR A 208 -24.14 -16.16 1.38
N SER A 209 -24.70 -17.36 1.38
CA SER A 209 -25.93 -17.66 2.13
C SER A 209 -25.73 -17.56 3.64
N SER A 210 -24.53 -17.18 4.11
CA SER A 210 -24.33 -16.63 5.45
C SER A 210 -24.26 -15.11 5.35
N ASP A 211 -25.10 -14.41 6.10
CA ASP A 211 -25.14 -12.95 6.25
C ASP A 211 -23.85 -12.34 6.88
N ASP A 212 -22.72 -13.07 6.88
CA ASP A 212 -21.57 -12.82 7.74
C ASP A 212 -20.39 -12.08 7.07
N PHE A 213 -20.29 -12.09 5.74
CA PHE A 213 -19.18 -11.47 4.99
C PHE A 213 -19.69 -10.56 3.85
N PRO A 214 -18.99 -9.46 3.52
CA PRO A 214 -19.26 -8.67 2.33
C PRO A 214 -19.15 -9.51 1.07
N GLN A 215 -20.02 -9.26 0.10
CA GLN A 215 -20.01 -9.97 -1.17
C GLN A 215 -18.69 -9.74 -1.91
N VAL A 216 -18.22 -10.79 -2.60
CA VAL A 216 -17.06 -10.72 -3.50
C VAL A 216 -17.56 -10.91 -4.93
N THR A 217 -17.31 -9.92 -5.77
CA THR A 217 -17.87 -9.81 -7.12
C THR A 217 -16.77 -9.53 -8.13
N LEU A 218 -16.91 -10.09 -9.33
CA LEU A 218 -16.08 -9.70 -10.46
C LEU A 218 -16.51 -8.29 -10.92
N TYR A 219 -15.58 -7.34 -10.99
CA TYR A 219 -15.89 -6.04 -11.55
C TYR A 219 -16.13 -6.15 -13.06
N GLN A 220 -17.39 -5.97 -13.47
CA GLN A 220 -17.76 -5.87 -14.87
C GLN A 220 -17.44 -4.46 -15.35
N ARG A 221 -16.47 -4.37 -16.25
CA ARG A 221 -16.00 -3.09 -16.77
C ARG A 221 -16.97 -2.57 -17.83
N PHE A 222 -17.25 -1.28 -17.78
CA PHE A 222 -17.88 -0.59 -18.89
C PHE A 222 -16.93 -0.49 -20.10
N PRO A 223 -17.46 -0.55 -21.34
CA PRO A 223 -16.68 -0.32 -22.54
C PRO A 223 -15.98 1.04 -22.46
N ASN A 224 -14.73 1.08 -22.91
CA ASN A 224 -13.97 2.30 -22.95
C ASN A 224 -14.40 3.16 -24.14
N SER A 225 -14.64 4.44 -23.89
CA SER A 225 -14.90 5.44 -24.92
C SER A 225 -13.89 6.58 -24.86
N ASP A 226 -13.93 7.43 -25.88
CA ASP A 226 -13.29 8.75 -25.91
C ASP A 226 -11.76 8.75 -25.77
N ILE A 227 -11.11 7.59 -25.91
CA ILE A 227 -9.65 7.49 -25.87
C ILE A 227 -9.02 7.95 -27.20
N PRO A 228 -8.12 8.96 -27.19
CA PRO A 228 -7.39 9.36 -28.38
C PRO A 228 -6.49 8.23 -28.90
N VAL A 229 -6.32 8.14 -30.22
CA VAL A 229 -5.49 7.09 -30.88
C VAL A 229 -4.10 6.99 -30.27
N SER A 230 -3.44 8.13 -30.02
CA SER A 230 -2.10 8.19 -29.41
C SER A 230 -2.06 7.55 -28.01
N ARG A 231 -3.13 7.69 -27.21
CA ARG A 231 -3.25 7.08 -25.88
C ARG A 231 -3.57 5.61 -25.96
N GLN A 232 -4.40 5.22 -26.92
CA GLN A 232 -4.70 3.83 -27.19
C GLN A 232 -3.44 3.04 -27.59
N GLU A 233 -2.61 3.59 -28.46
CA GLU A 233 -1.31 3.01 -28.83
C GLU A 233 -0.36 2.88 -27.63
N GLN A 234 -0.30 3.90 -26.75
CA GLN A 234 0.48 3.83 -25.51
C GLN A 234 -0.01 2.73 -24.57
N LEU A 235 -1.33 2.59 -24.44
CA LEU A 235 -1.97 1.56 -23.61
C LEU A 235 -1.69 0.16 -24.16
N LEU A 236 -1.71 -0.04 -25.48
CA LEU A 236 -1.45 -1.33 -26.13
C LEU A 236 0.03 -1.72 -26.11
N SER A 237 0.94 -0.74 -26.25
CA SER A 237 2.40 -0.98 -26.34
C SER A 237 3.10 -1.12 -24.98
N SER A 238 2.42 -0.91 -23.87
CA SER A 238 3.03 -0.86 -22.53
C SER A 238 2.71 -2.08 -21.66
N ILE A 239 3.61 -2.35 -20.71
CA ILE A 239 3.33 -3.25 -19.58
C ILE A 239 2.44 -2.48 -18.63
N LYS A 240 1.20 -2.91 -18.45
CA LYS A 240 0.22 -2.19 -17.65
C LYS A 240 -0.27 -2.96 -16.44
N THR A 241 -0.48 -2.23 -15.36
CA THR A 241 -1.24 -2.70 -14.20
C THR A 241 -2.53 -1.91 -14.13
N ARG A 242 -3.65 -2.60 -13.91
CA ARG A 242 -4.98 -2.00 -13.85
C ARG A 242 -5.45 -1.91 -12.41
N TYR A 243 -5.96 -0.74 -12.05
CA TYR A 243 -6.56 -0.44 -10.75
C TYR A 243 -8.00 0.01 -10.94
N LEU A 244 -8.88 -0.40 -10.02
CA LEU A 244 -10.17 0.24 -9.79
C LEU A 244 -10.01 1.10 -8.53
N VAL A 245 -10.47 2.34 -8.59
CA VAL A 245 -10.35 3.32 -7.50
C VAL A 245 -11.69 4.03 -7.34
N GLU A 246 -12.16 4.17 -6.11
CA GLU A 246 -13.34 4.96 -5.76
C GLU A 246 -12.89 6.24 -5.04
N SER A 247 -13.47 7.35 -5.46
CA SER A 247 -13.28 8.65 -4.84
C SER A 247 -14.11 8.80 -3.56
N PRO A 248 -13.79 9.77 -2.70
CA PRO A 248 -14.63 10.09 -1.54
C PRO A 248 -16.08 10.45 -1.89
N SER A 249 -16.32 11.01 -3.08
CA SER A 249 -17.67 11.33 -3.59
C SER A 249 -18.42 10.13 -4.17
N GLY A 250 -17.79 8.96 -4.29
CA GLY A 250 -18.39 7.75 -4.85
C GLY A 250 -18.20 7.58 -6.37
N ASP A 251 -17.53 8.51 -7.05
CA ASP A 251 -17.10 8.32 -8.44
C ASP A 251 -16.09 7.17 -8.52
N SER A 252 -16.20 6.34 -9.55
CA SER A 252 -15.31 5.21 -9.80
C SER A 252 -14.41 5.46 -11.00
N PHE A 253 -13.14 5.08 -10.89
CA PHE A 253 -12.13 5.25 -11.94
C PHE A 253 -11.42 3.94 -12.21
N ILE A 254 -11.23 3.63 -13.49
CA ILE A 254 -10.27 2.62 -13.91
C ILE A 254 -8.99 3.31 -14.33
N VAL A 255 -7.90 3.01 -13.62
CA VAL A 255 -6.58 3.59 -13.90
C VAL A 255 -5.64 2.52 -14.41
N TYR A 256 -5.08 2.76 -15.59
CA TYR A 256 -3.99 1.98 -16.15
C TYR A 256 -2.67 2.64 -15.84
N TRP A 257 -1.84 1.95 -15.09
CA TRP A 257 -0.46 2.33 -14.86
C TRP A 257 0.43 1.67 -15.92
N CYS A 258 0.84 2.45 -16.92
CA CYS A 258 1.62 2.01 -18.06
C CYS A 258 3.13 2.17 -17.80
N ASN A 259 3.85 1.07 -17.93
CA ASN A 259 5.29 0.97 -17.71
C ASN A 259 6.00 0.40 -18.94
N GLU A 260 7.28 0.70 -19.06
CA GLU A 260 8.19 0.14 -20.05
C GLU A 260 9.32 -0.63 -19.37
N ARG A 261 9.91 -1.61 -20.07
CA ARG A 261 11.14 -2.26 -19.59
C ARG A 261 12.32 -1.36 -19.90
N SER A 262 13.02 -0.94 -18.86
CA SER A 262 14.31 -0.29 -18.95
C SER A 262 15.41 -1.30 -18.63
N PHE A 263 16.40 -1.43 -19.51
CA PHE A 263 17.58 -2.27 -19.29
C PHE A 263 18.77 -1.39 -18.96
N TYR A 264 19.49 -1.73 -17.89
CA TYR A 264 20.71 -1.03 -17.51
C TYR A 264 21.76 -2.01 -17.02
N TRP A 265 23.01 -1.58 -17.09
CA TRP A 265 24.18 -2.36 -16.72
C TRP A 265 24.44 -2.16 -15.23
N LYS A 266 24.43 -3.24 -14.45
CA LYS A 266 24.94 -3.17 -13.08
C LYS A 266 26.46 -2.92 -13.14
N LYS A 267 26.92 -1.79 -12.62
CA LYS A 267 28.37 -1.54 -12.43
C LYS A 267 28.86 -2.29 -11.17
N GLY A 268 29.91 -3.11 -11.34
CA GLY A 268 30.60 -3.90 -10.30
C GLY A 268 30.06 -5.34 -10.20
N GLU A 269 30.82 -6.43 -10.32
CA GLU A 269 32.27 -6.69 -10.26
C GLU A 269 32.79 -7.17 -11.63
N VAL A 270 33.71 -6.42 -12.24
CA VAL A 270 34.36 -6.85 -13.49
C VAL A 270 35.56 -7.72 -13.12
N LYS A 271 35.42 -9.05 -13.13
CA LYS A 271 36.59 -9.92 -13.24
C LYS A 271 37.13 -9.81 -14.67
N PRO A 272 38.45 -9.63 -14.88
CA PRO A 272 39.04 -9.64 -16.22
C PRO A 272 38.66 -10.93 -16.96
N TRP A 273 38.14 -10.77 -18.17
CA TRP A 273 37.62 -11.87 -18.96
C TRP A 273 38.76 -12.74 -19.51
N THR A 274 38.90 -13.97 -19.01
CA THR A 274 39.88 -14.95 -19.52
C THR A 274 39.24 -15.87 -20.56
N GLY A 275 38.76 -15.31 -21.67
CA GLY A 275 38.59 -15.98 -22.98
C GLY A 275 37.78 -17.28 -23.13
N LYS A 276 37.21 -17.89 -22.07
CA LYS A 276 36.64 -19.25 -22.13
C LYS A 276 35.16 -19.39 -21.79
N ASN A 277 34.49 -18.33 -21.33
CA ASN A 277 33.04 -18.31 -21.04
C ASN A 277 32.43 -17.00 -21.55
N PRO A 278 31.12 -16.88 -21.86
CA PRO A 278 30.51 -15.60 -22.24
C PRO A 278 30.70 -14.53 -21.13
N PRO A 279 30.77 -13.23 -21.48
CA PRO A 279 31.08 -12.17 -20.51
C PRO A 279 30.05 -12.15 -19.37
N PRO A 280 30.45 -12.02 -18.08
CA PRO A 280 29.54 -11.95 -16.96
C PRO A 280 28.94 -10.52 -16.88
N SER A 281 28.08 -10.18 -17.84
CA SER A 281 27.33 -8.92 -17.81
C SER A 281 25.89 -9.22 -17.39
N ARG A 282 25.59 -9.03 -16.09
CA ARG A 282 24.21 -9.11 -15.60
C ARG A 282 23.48 -7.84 -16.03
N ILE A 283 22.79 -7.90 -17.18
CA ILE A 283 21.81 -6.88 -17.57
C ILE A 283 20.68 -6.93 -16.53
N SER A 284 20.45 -5.82 -15.83
CA SER A 284 19.29 -5.68 -14.95
C SER A 284 18.15 -5.00 -15.70
N CYS A 285 16.95 -5.54 -15.53
CA CYS A 285 15.72 -4.94 -16.04
C CYS A 285 14.97 -4.27 -14.88
N ARG A 286 14.61 -3.00 -15.05
CA ARG A 286 13.67 -2.26 -14.19
C ARG A 286 12.45 -1.87 -15.00
N LEU A 287 11.32 -1.72 -14.32
CA LEU A 287 10.16 -1.08 -14.93
C LEU A 287 10.33 0.43 -14.78
N LYS A 288 10.09 1.18 -15.84
CA LYS A 288 10.03 2.63 -15.78
C LYS A 288 8.59 3.06 -16.05
N THR A 289 8.07 3.95 -15.23
CA THR A 289 6.73 4.51 -15.46
C THR A 289 6.76 5.41 -16.69
N ARG A 290 5.79 5.22 -17.59
CA ARG A 290 5.67 5.96 -18.85
C ARG A 290 4.51 6.95 -18.81
N THR A 291 3.34 6.46 -18.43
CA THR A 291 2.10 7.27 -18.40
C THR A 291 1.05 6.60 -17.53
N PHE A 292 -0.02 7.32 -17.26
CA PHE A 292 -1.27 6.79 -16.73
C PHE A 292 -2.38 7.06 -17.74
N VAL A 293 -3.33 6.13 -17.85
CA VAL A 293 -4.54 6.30 -18.66
C VAL A 293 -5.73 6.08 -17.73
N VAL A 294 -6.56 7.10 -17.58
CA VAL A 294 -7.66 7.12 -16.62
C VAL A 294 -8.99 7.10 -17.38
N PHE A 295 -9.89 6.23 -16.93
CA PHE A 295 -11.26 6.18 -17.40
C PHE A 295 -12.19 6.44 -16.22
N ARG A 296 -13.02 7.48 -16.31
CA ARG A 296 -14.10 7.71 -15.35
C ARG A 296 -15.25 6.78 -15.70
N GLN A 297 -15.76 6.05 -14.71
CA GLN A 297 -16.87 5.12 -14.90
C GLN A 297 -18.18 5.87 -14.69
N ASP A 298 -19.02 5.87 -15.71
CA ASP A 298 -20.39 6.40 -15.65
C ASP A 298 -21.35 5.22 -15.53
N SER A 299 -21.94 5.07 -14.34
CA SER A 299 -22.91 4.00 -14.08
C SER A 299 -24.26 4.22 -14.76
N GLU A 300 -24.64 5.47 -15.05
CA GLU A 300 -25.91 5.78 -15.71
C GLU A 300 -25.85 5.44 -17.19
N GLN A 301 -24.73 5.76 -17.84
CA GLN A 301 -24.50 5.47 -19.25
C GLN A 301 -23.92 4.07 -19.48
N GLY A 302 -23.35 3.46 -18.44
CA GLY A 302 -22.66 2.17 -18.55
C GLY A 302 -21.40 2.26 -19.43
N ILE A 303 -20.69 3.39 -19.40
CA ILE A 303 -19.51 3.68 -20.24
C ILE A 303 -18.34 4.13 -19.36
N GLY A 304 -17.12 3.76 -19.76
CA GLY A 304 -15.90 4.29 -19.19
C GLY A 304 -15.25 5.31 -20.10
N SER A 305 -15.54 6.60 -19.94
CA SER A 305 -14.94 7.66 -20.76
C SER A 305 -13.51 7.96 -20.33
N TYR A 306 -12.59 8.05 -21.29
CA TYR A 306 -11.24 8.54 -21.05
C TYR A 306 -11.28 9.97 -20.49
N THR A 307 -10.43 10.27 -19.53
CA THR A 307 -10.29 11.62 -18.99
C THR A 307 -8.84 11.97 -18.64
N GLU A 308 -8.50 13.23 -18.88
CA GLU A 308 -7.27 13.89 -18.41
C GLU A 308 -7.57 14.85 -17.24
N ASP A 309 -8.82 14.86 -16.78
CA ASP A 309 -9.30 15.68 -15.69
C ASP A 309 -10.15 14.88 -14.70
N ILE A 310 -9.61 14.68 -13.50
CA ILE A 310 -10.31 14.12 -12.34
C ILE A 310 -10.67 15.21 -11.32
N GLY A 311 -10.52 16.48 -11.67
CA GLY A 311 -10.85 17.65 -10.86
C GLY A 311 -9.94 17.80 -9.64
N ASP A 312 -10.57 18.03 -8.48
CA ASP A 312 -9.93 18.18 -7.17
C ASP A 312 -9.23 16.89 -6.66
N LEU A 313 -9.41 15.76 -7.33
CA LEU A 313 -8.98 14.48 -6.80
C LEU A 313 -7.47 14.22 -6.97
N CYS A 314 -6.92 13.45 -6.03
CA CYS A 314 -5.61 12.83 -6.10
C CYS A 314 -5.75 11.31 -5.96
N ILE A 315 -5.30 10.57 -6.97
CA ILE A 315 -5.31 9.10 -6.94
C ILE A 315 -3.94 8.60 -6.50
N PHE A 316 -3.89 7.69 -5.53
CA PHE A 316 -2.67 7.06 -5.04
C PHE A 316 -2.64 5.60 -5.48
N LEU A 317 -1.58 5.21 -6.20
CA LEU A 317 -1.36 3.85 -6.68
C LEU A 317 -0.08 3.30 -6.07
N GLY A 318 -0.18 2.22 -5.32
CA GLY A 318 0.97 1.57 -4.70
C GLY A 318 1.17 0.15 -5.20
N HIS A 319 2.15 -0.51 -4.60
CA HIS A 319 2.24 -1.95 -4.66
C HIS A 319 1.07 -2.54 -3.85
N ARG A 320 0.01 -2.96 -4.57
CA ARG A 320 -1.17 -3.69 -4.05
C ARG A 320 -2.18 -2.87 -3.27
N GLU A 321 -2.16 -1.57 -3.47
CA GLU A 321 -3.13 -0.64 -2.91
C GLU A 321 -3.48 0.40 -3.96
N ALA A 322 -4.71 0.88 -3.87
CA ALA A 322 -5.09 2.13 -4.48
C ALA A 322 -6.16 2.80 -3.64
N PHE A 323 -6.11 4.12 -3.56
CA PHE A 323 -7.11 4.94 -2.92
C PHE A 323 -7.13 6.34 -3.55
N CYS A 324 -8.17 7.10 -3.25
CA CYS A 324 -8.36 8.45 -3.77
C CYS A 324 -8.72 9.38 -2.62
N VAL A 325 -8.24 10.61 -2.68
CA VAL A 325 -8.52 11.68 -1.71
C VAL A 325 -8.81 12.99 -2.45
N SER A 326 -9.48 13.92 -1.79
CA SER A 326 -9.64 15.31 -2.27
C SER A 326 -8.40 16.14 -1.93
N ALA A 327 -7.88 16.91 -2.89
CA ALA A 327 -6.80 17.87 -2.63
C ALA A 327 -7.26 19.03 -1.74
N THR A 328 -8.56 19.35 -1.76
CA THR A 328 -9.19 20.35 -0.90
C THR A 328 -9.21 19.90 0.57
N GLU A 329 -9.52 18.63 0.83
CA GLU A 329 -9.43 18.06 2.19
C GLU A 329 -7.99 17.95 2.70
N TYR A 330 -7.04 17.75 1.78
CA TYR A 330 -5.62 17.61 2.10
C TYR A 330 -4.75 18.65 1.37
N PRO A 331 -4.73 19.92 1.85
CA PRO A 331 -3.96 20.97 1.20
C PRO A 331 -2.48 20.62 1.03
N GLY A 332 -1.93 20.97 -0.13
CA GLY A 332 -0.53 20.72 -0.51
C GLY A 332 -0.35 19.54 -1.46
N PHE A 333 -1.37 18.70 -1.65
CA PHE A 333 -1.41 17.82 -2.81
C PHE A 333 -1.75 18.60 -4.08
N ARG A 334 -1.33 18.06 -5.21
CA ARG A 334 -1.68 18.60 -6.52
C ARG A 334 -2.98 17.96 -6.99
N PRO A 335 -4.05 18.74 -7.18
CA PRO A 335 -5.28 18.21 -7.78
C PRO A 335 -4.98 17.66 -9.19
N ASN A 336 -5.92 16.89 -9.72
CA ASN A 336 -5.82 16.26 -11.03
C ASN A 336 -4.53 15.47 -11.26
N SER A 337 -4.07 14.73 -10.24
CA SER A 337 -2.79 14.03 -10.27
C SER A 337 -2.88 12.59 -9.78
N VAL A 338 -2.05 11.72 -10.37
CA VAL A 338 -1.85 10.33 -9.93
C VAL A 338 -0.50 10.21 -9.24
N TYR A 339 -0.51 10.00 -7.93
CA TYR A 339 0.65 9.66 -7.13
C TYR A 339 0.92 8.16 -7.21
N TYR A 340 2.17 7.76 -7.41
CA TYR A 340 2.52 6.35 -7.56
C TYR A 340 3.77 5.97 -6.78
N ALA A 341 3.84 4.71 -6.35
CA ALA A 341 5.03 4.16 -5.71
C ALA A 341 5.11 2.63 -5.83
N THR A 342 6.19 2.10 -6.42
CA THR A 342 6.55 0.68 -6.30
C THR A 342 8.06 0.50 -6.21
N SER A 343 8.51 -0.60 -5.61
CA SER A 343 9.94 -0.92 -5.56
C SER A 343 10.58 -1.15 -6.93
N GLY A 344 9.76 -1.42 -7.95
CA GLY A 344 10.23 -1.68 -9.32
C GLY A 344 10.36 -0.42 -10.18
N THR A 345 9.52 0.60 -9.91
CA THR A 345 9.41 1.83 -10.73
C THR A 345 9.86 3.10 -10.00
N GLY A 346 10.10 3.05 -8.68
CA GLY A 346 10.30 4.24 -7.86
C GLY A 346 8.96 4.85 -7.43
N PHE A 347 8.98 6.13 -7.05
CA PHE A 347 7.78 6.87 -6.67
C PHE A 347 7.79 8.29 -7.24
N GLY A 348 6.61 8.89 -7.34
CA GLY A 348 6.43 10.20 -7.93
C GLY A 348 4.98 10.58 -8.07
N TYR A 349 4.70 11.56 -8.93
CA TYR A 349 3.34 11.87 -9.36
C TYR A 349 3.30 12.17 -10.85
N TYR A 350 2.13 11.96 -11.44
CA TYR A 350 1.79 12.27 -12.82
C TYR A 350 0.69 13.31 -12.83
N ASP A 351 0.94 14.43 -13.51
CA ASP A 351 -0.06 15.48 -13.74
C ASP A 351 -0.86 15.11 -14.99
N LEU A 352 -2.16 14.86 -14.82
CA LEU A 352 -3.02 14.40 -15.92
C LEU A 352 -3.28 15.52 -16.93
N SER A 353 -3.23 16.79 -16.52
CA SER A 353 -3.52 17.92 -17.41
C SER A 353 -2.38 18.22 -18.37
N SER A 354 -1.14 18.19 -17.87
CA SER A 354 0.07 18.45 -18.67
C SER A 354 0.69 17.19 -19.24
N ASN A 355 0.23 16.01 -18.81
CA ASN A 355 0.76 14.71 -19.18
C ASN A 355 2.24 14.53 -18.81
N THR A 356 2.66 15.16 -17.71
CA THR A 356 4.05 15.17 -17.25
C THR A 356 4.28 14.24 -16.06
N LEU A 357 5.36 13.47 -16.16
CA LEU A 357 5.83 12.60 -15.09
C LEU A 357 6.85 13.32 -14.22
N HIS A 358 6.66 13.26 -12.90
CA HIS A 358 7.57 13.82 -11.91
C HIS A 358 8.09 12.69 -11.00
N ASP A 359 9.17 12.04 -11.44
CA ASP A 359 9.83 10.96 -10.72
C ASP A 359 10.73 11.48 -9.59
N VAL A 360 10.69 10.79 -8.45
CA VAL A 360 11.72 10.86 -7.40
C VAL A 360 12.45 9.53 -7.40
N ILE A 361 13.70 9.54 -7.87
CA ILE A 361 14.52 8.32 -7.91
C ILE A 361 14.96 7.98 -6.50
N HIS A 362 14.33 6.97 -5.93
CA HIS A 362 14.73 6.36 -4.67
C HIS A 362 14.67 4.84 -4.80
N GLU A 363 15.67 4.15 -4.28
CA GLU A 363 15.67 2.69 -4.26
C GLU A 363 15.15 2.20 -2.91
N GLY A 364 14.03 1.48 -2.90
CA GLY A 364 13.44 1.01 -1.66
C GLY A 364 12.17 0.18 -1.86
N LEU A 365 11.72 -0.43 -0.77
CA LEU A 365 10.35 -0.92 -0.66
C LEU A 365 9.48 0.25 -0.22
N PHE A 366 8.32 0.39 -0.85
CA PHE A 366 7.41 1.49 -0.62
C PHE A 366 6.00 0.96 -0.40
N SER A 367 5.26 1.62 0.49
CA SER A 367 3.82 1.41 0.67
C SER A 367 3.21 2.75 1.02
N TRP A 368 2.22 3.19 0.26
CA TRP A 368 1.40 4.33 0.67
C TRP A 368 0.69 3.99 1.96
N ILE A 369 0.54 4.98 2.82
CA ILE A 369 -0.26 4.89 4.02
C ILE A 369 -1.38 5.89 3.80
N ALA A 370 -2.58 5.38 3.54
CA ALA A 370 -3.76 6.21 3.51
C ALA A 370 -4.03 6.82 4.90
N PRO A 371 -4.71 7.98 4.96
CA PRO A 371 -5.28 8.49 6.20
C PRO A 371 -6.07 7.41 6.94
N LEU A 372 -6.05 7.43 8.28
CA LEU A 372 -7.02 6.65 9.04
C LEU A 372 -8.40 7.29 8.83
N GLN A 373 -9.35 6.48 8.38
CA GLN A 373 -10.77 6.84 8.25
C GLN A 373 -11.55 6.38 9.47
#